data_AF-A0A3R6LS93-F1
#
_entry.id   AF-A0A3R6LS93-F1
#
_cell.length_a   1.000
_cell.length_b   1.000
_cell.length_c   1.000
_cell.angle_alpha   90.00
_cell.angle_beta   90.00
_cell.angle_gamma   90.00
#
_symmetry.space_group_name_H-M   'P 1'
#
loop_
_entity.id
_entity.type
_entity.pdbx_description
1 polymer ?
#
loop_
_entity_poly.entity_id
_entity_poly.type
_entity_poly.pdbx_seq_one_letter_code
_entity_poly.pdbx_strand_id
1 'polypeptide(L)'
;MRSKANQKRLHDLSVMQSRADAQESEVRTFIKEIRRYAAIEKLDEVVLNRLISKILIGEVKKVDGQKVQKVRIVYNFVGEIPEIAA
;
A
#
# COMPACT_ATOMS: atom_id res chain seq x y z
N MET A 1 6.15 -39.91 -12.59
CA MET A 1 5.77 -38.50 -12.90
C MET A 1 4.92 -37.81 -11.83
N ARG A 2 3.94 -38.47 -11.17
CA ARG A 2 3.06 -37.83 -10.14
C ARG A 2 3.79 -37.23 -8.92
N SER A 3 4.80 -37.89 -8.38
CA SER A 3 5.53 -37.40 -7.20
C SER A 3 6.27 -36.08 -7.46
N LYS A 4 6.94 -35.94 -8.62
CA LYS A 4 7.71 -34.74 -8.98
C LYS A 4 6.84 -33.48 -9.15
N ALA A 5 5.62 -33.65 -9.67
CA ALA A 5 4.65 -32.55 -9.81
C ALA A 5 4.12 -32.09 -8.44
N ASN A 6 3.86 -33.03 -7.53
CA ASN A 6 3.43 -32.70 -6.17
C ASN A 6 4.56 -32.03 -5.37
N GLN A 7 5.81 -32.48 -5.53
CA GLN A 7 6.98 -31.85 -4.93
C GLN A 7 7.13 -30.38 -5.36
N LYS A 8 6.93 -30.12 -6.66
CA LYS A 8 6.98 -28.77 -7.22
C LYS A 8 5.86 -27.88 -6.66
N ARG A 9 4.63 -28.39 -6.57
CA ARG A 9 3.49 -27.65 -5.98
C ARG A 9 3.72 -27.32 -4.50
N LEU A 10 4.27 -28.25 -3.72
CA LEU A 10 4.60 -28.00 -2.30
C LEU A 10 5.69 -26.94 -2.15
N HIS A 11 6.72 -26.97 -2.99
CA HIS A 11 7.74 -25.95 -3.02
C HIS A 11 7.17 -24.56 -3.38
N ASP A 12 6.35 -24.48 -4.43
CA ASP A 12 5.74 -23.22 -4.86
C ASP A 12 4.80 -22.65 -3.79
N LEU A 13 4.04 -23.51 -3.10
CA LEU A 13 3.22 -23.12 -1.95
C LEU A 13 4.07 -22.58 -0.78
N SER A 14 5.18 -23.25 -0.45
CA SER A 14 6.11 -22.79 0.58
C SER A 14 6.71 -21.42 0.26
N VAL A 15 7.07 -21.17 -1.01
CA VAL A 15 7.60 -19.88 -1.44
C VAL A 15 6.54 -18.78 -1.36
N MET A 16 5.30 -19.07 -1.76
CA MET A 16 4.19 -18.13 -1.62
C MET A 16 3.90 -17.81 -0.15
N GLN A 17 3.94 -18.81 0.72
CA GLN A 17 3.75 -18.63 2.16
C GLN A 17 4.85 -17.75 2.77
N SER A 18 6.13 -18.05 2.49
CA SER A 18 7.24 -17.22 3.00
C SER A 18 7.19 -15.77 2.50
N ARG A 19 6.71 -15.54 1.27
CA ARG A 19 6.51 -14.19 0.75
C ARG A 19 5.37 -13.47 1.48
N ALA A 20 4.27 -14.17 1.77
CA ALA A 20 3.17 -13.62 2.55
C ALA A 20 3.60 -13.29 4.00
N ASP A 21 4.35 -14.19 4.64
CA ASP A 21 4.87 -13.99 6.01
C ASP A 21 5.83 -12.80 6.09
N ALA A 22 6.71 -12.63 5.08
CA ALA A 22 7.59 -11.48 4.99
C ALA A 22 6.80 -10.17 4.85
N GLN A 23 5.80 -10.16 3.96
CA GLN A 23 4.92 -9.02 3.76
C GLN A 23 4.11 -8.68 5.02
N GLU A 24 3.63 -9.69 5.76
CA GLU A 24 2.92 -9.49 7.02
C GLU A 24 3.85 -8.94 8.12
N SER A 25 5.09 -9.41 8.19
CA SER A 25 6.10 -8.93 9.13
C SER A 25 6.47 -7.46 8.89
N GLU A 26 6.58 -7.04 7.63
CA GLU A 26 6.78 -5.63 7.27
C GLU A 26 5.59 -4.77 7.71
N VAL A 27 4.35 -5.25 7.51
CA VAL A 27 3.13 -4.55 7.94
C VAL A 27 3.05 -4.46 9.47
N ARG A 28 3.39 -5.52 10.21
CA ARG A 28 3.38 -5.52 11.68
C ARG A 28 4.43 -4.57 12.25
N THR A 29 5.61 -4.54 11.66
CA THR A 29 6.68 -3.61 12.04
C THR A 29 6.27 -2.16 11.76
N PHE A 30 5.67 -1.94 10.60
CA PHE A 30 5.11 -0.65 10.21
C PHE A 30 4.02 -0.15 11.16
N ILE A 31 3.05 -1.00 11.56
CA ILE A 31 2.00 -0.64 12.52
C ILE A 31 2.61 -0.22 13.88
N LYS A 32 3.68 -0.88 14.31
CA LYS A 32 4.38 -0.55 15.57
C LYS A 32 5.10 0.80 15.47
N GLU A 33 5.68 1.12 14.32
CA GLU A 33 6.31 2.41 14.05
C GLU A 33 5.26 3.53 14.02
N ILE A 34 4.15 3.39 13.29
CA ILE A 34 3.13 4.45 13.18
C ILE A 34 2.36 4.70 14.47
N ARG A 35 2.18 3.69 15.34
CA ARG A 35 1.50 3.88 16.64
C ARG A 35 2.24 4.86 17.55
N ARG A 36 3.56 4.98 17.42
CA ARG A 36 4.35 6.01 18.12
C ARG A 36 4.07 7.42 17.57
N TYR A 37 3.71 7.53 16.31
CA TYR A 37 3.31 8.78 15.67
C TYR A 37 1.80 9.07 15.79
N ALA A 38 0.95 8.08 16.11
CA ALA A 38 -0.48 8.30 16.32
C ALA A 38 -0.82 9.04 17.63
N ALA A 39 0.13 9.13 18.57
CA ALA A 39 0.04 10.03 19.71
C ALA A 39 0.30 11.50 19.34
N ILE A 40 0.76 11.77 18.11
CA ILE A 40 0.93 13.11 17.56
C ILE A 40 -0.42 13.54 16.99
N GLU A 41 -0.93 14.67 17.47
CA GLU A 41 -2.24 15.23 17.13
C GLU A 41 -2.44 15.53 15.62
N LYS A 42 -1.40 15.38 14.78
CA LYS A 42 -1.40 15.72 13.35
C LYS A 42 -0.61 14.70 12.52
N LEU A 43 -1.18 14.32 11.38
CA LEU A 43 -0.47 13.66 10.28
C LEU A 43 0.46 14.69 9.61
N ASP A 44 1.78 14.56 9.82
CA ASP A 44 2.76 15.35 9.09
C ASP A 44 3.02 14.79 7.68
N GLU A 45 3.72 15.55 6.83
CA GLU A 45 4.00 15.15 5.44
C GLU A 45 4.82 13.85 5.35
N VAL A 46 5.67 13.58 6.34
CA VAL A 46 6.55 12.39 6.36
C VAL A 46 5.72 11.15 6.64
N VAL A 47 4.84 11.22 7.64
CA VAL A 47 3.89 10.17 7.99
C VAL A 47 2.92 9.94 6.85
N LEU A 48 2.38 11.01 6.24
CA LEU A 48 1.45 10.90 5.12
C LEU A 48 2.08 10.17 3.93
N ASN A 49 3.31 10.56 3.54
CA ASN A 49 4.05 9.89 2.47
C ASN A 49 4.34 8.42 2.78
N ARG A 50 4.61 8.11 4.05
CA ARG A 50 4.86 6.74 4.51
C ARG A 50 3.60 5.86 4.46
N LEU A 51 2.41 6.45 4.53
CA LEU A 51 1.13 5.75 4.42
C LEU A 51 0.68 5.51 2.96
N ILE A 52 1.40 6.03 1.96
CA ILE A 52 1.04 5.83 0.55
C ILE A 52 1.20 4.35 0.18
N SER A 53 0.09 3.70 -0.15
CA SER A 53 0.09 2.35 -0.71
C SER A 53 0.48 2.35 -2.18
N LYS A 54 -0.11 3.25 -2.97
CA LYS A 54 0.14 3.38 -4.40
C LYS A 54 -0.33 4.73 -4.93
N ILE A 55 0.31 5.18 -6.00
CA ILE A 55 -0.07 6.38 -6.74
C ILE A 55 -0.52 5.92 -8.14
N LEU A 56 -1.76 6.26 -8.49
CA LEU A 56 -2.32 6.00 -9.81
C LEU A 56 -2.30 7.29 -10.61
N ILE A 57 -1.64 7.22 -11.76
CA ILE A 57 -1.49 8.35 -12.67
C ILE A 57 -2.42 8.10 -13.86
N GLY A 58 -3.41 8.96 -14.02
CA GLY A 58 -4.36 8.91 -15.14
C GLY A 58 -3.74 9.41 -16.45
N GLU A 59 -4.51 9.38 -17.52
CA GLU A 59 -4.07 9.90 -18.81
C GLU A 59 -3.87 11.42 -18.78
N VAL A 60 -2.92 11.91 -19.58
CA VAL A 60 -2.70 13.34 -19.77
C VAL A 60 -3.78 13.89 -20.70
N LYS A 61 -4.52 14.88 -20.24
CA LYS A 61 -5.49 15.62 -21.04
C LYS A 61 -5.00 17.04 -21.27
N LYS A 62 -5.28 17.61 -22.43
CA LYS A 62 -5.10 19.04 -22.64
C LYS A 62 -6.42 19.74 -22.34
N VAL A 63 -6.42 20.61 -21.33
CA VAL A 63 -7.54 21.48 -20.99
C VAL A 63 -7.00 22.91 -21.08
N ASP A 64 -7.62 23.76 -21.89
CA ASP A 64 -7.23 25.15 -22.10
C ASP A 64 -5.74 25.36 -22.46
N GLY A 65 -5.21 24.49 -23.32
CA GLY A 65 -3.81 24.54 -23.75
C GLY A 65 -2.79 24.00 -22.73
N GLN A 66 -3.22 23.68 -21.51
CA GLN A 66 -2.38 23.12 -20.46
C GLN A 66 -2.52 21.60 -20.36
N LYS A 67 -1.40 20.90 -20.13
CA LYS A 67 -1.42 19.45 -19.86
C LYS A 67 -1.81 19.21 -18.41
N VAL A 68 -2.98 18.61 -18.20
CA VAL A 68 -3.52 18.23 -16.89
C VAL A 68 -3.54 16.71 -16.77
N GLN A 69 -3.14 16.19 -15.62
CA GLN A 69 -3.15 14.75 -15.33
C GLN A 69 -3.79 14.49 -13.98
N LYS A 70 -4.74 13.56 -13.93
CA LYS A 70 -5.39 13.19 -12.67
C LYS A 70 -4.50 12.20 -11.91
N VAL A 71 -4.12 12.56 -10.69
CA VAL A 71 -3.38 11.67 -9.78
C VAL A 71 -4.32 11.20 -8.68
N ARG A 72 -4.34 9.90 -8.39
CA ARG A 72 -5.06 9.32 -7.25
C ARG A 72 -4.04 8.66 -6.33
N ILE A 73 -3.96 9.13 -5.10
CA ILE A 73 -3.10 8.55 -4.07
C ILE A 73 -3.97 7.64 -3.20
N VAL A 74 -3.56 6.38 -3.04
CA VAL A 74 -4.24 5.41 -2.19
C VAL A 74 -3.42 5.24 -0.93
N TYR A 75 -4.01 5.53 0.22
CA TYR A 75 -3.37 5.39 1.53
C TYR A 75 -3.83 4.11 2.23
N ASN A 76 -2.92 3.50 2.99
CA ASN A 76 -3.27 2.41 3.90
C ASN A 76 -3.46 2.96 5.31
N PHE A 77 -4.26 2.26 6.12
CA PHE A 77 -4.40 2.50 7.58
C PHE A 77 -4.96 3.88 8.00
N VAL A 78 -5.61 4.60 7.09
CA VAL A 78 -6.24 5.92 7.37
C VAL A 78 -7.66 5.83 7.94
N GLY A 79 -8.25 4.63 8.03
CA GLY A 79 -9.62 4.44 8.51
C GLY A 79 -10.67 5.07 7.57
N GLU A 80 -11.86 5.35 8.10
CA GLU A 80 -12.88 6.12 7.39
C GLU A 80 -12.48 7.60 7.39
N ILE A 81 -12.30 8.18 6.21
CA ILE A 81 -12.10 9.62 6.06
C ILE A 81 -13.50 10.24 5.93
N PRO A 82 -13.97 11.04 6.89
CA PRO A 82 -15.25 11.71 6.77
C PRO A 82 -15.25 12.58 5.52
N GLU A 83 -16.37 12.56 4.80
CA GLU A 83 -16.54 13.40 3.64
C GLU A 83 -16.46 14.86 4.10
N ILE A 84 -15.41 15.57 3.68
CA ILE A 84 -15.28 16.99 3.94
C ILE A 84 -16.32 17.65 3.04
N ALA A 85 -17.49 17.95 3.61
CA ALA A 85 -18.48 18.79 2.96
C ALA A 85 -17.81 20.12 2.63
N ALA A 86 -17.61 20.37 1.34
CA ALA A 86 -17.04 21.60 0.80
C ALA A 86 -18.02 22.77 0.92
#